data_AF-A0A660UDH7-F1
#
_entry.id   AF-A0A660UDH7-F1
#
_cell.length_a   1.000
_cell.length_b   1.000
_cell.length_c   1.000
_cell.angle_alpha   90.00
_cell.angle_beta   90.00
_cell.angle_gamma   90.00
#
_symmetry.space_group_name_H-M   'P 1'
#
loop_
_entity.id
_entity.type
_entity.pdbx_description
1 polymer ?
#
loop_
_entity_poly.entity_id
_entity_poly.type
_entity_poly.pdbx_seq_one_letter_code
_entity_poly.pdbx_strand_id
1 'polypeptide(L)'
;DLILIDTPGRSQRDLKRIKEIESFLLELPQVEVHLLISAVTRDRDVRDIIDAFLPLGVDYLIFTKLDESSCFGALVNAAVRSERPISYFTTGQDAAGDIEVATVERIASLLLRGFKR
;
A
#
# COMPACT_ATOMS: atom_id res chain seq x y z
N ASP A 1 6.53 18.40 -14.33
CA ASP A 1 5.42 17.54 -14.78
C ASP A 1 5.49 16.19 -14.07
N LEU A 2 4.35 15.53 -13.91
CA LEU A 2 4.21 14.22 -13.25
C LEU A 2 3.63 13.22 -14.24
N ILE A 3 4.22 12.04 -14.36
CA ILE A 3 3.71 10.93 -15.18
C ILE A 3 3.31 9.81 -14.23
N LEU A 4 2.03 9.40 -14.26
CA LEU A 4 1.53 8.26 -13.50
C LEU A 4 1.49 7.02 -14.41
N ILE A 5 2.11 5.94 -13.95
CA ILE A 5 2.16 4.66 -14.67
C ILE A 5 1.27 3.67 -13.94
N ASP A 6 0.19 3.22 -14.59
CA ASP A 6 -0.69 2.18 -14.05
C ASP A 6 -0.23 0.79 -14.51
N THR A 7 -0.30 -0.19 -13.61
CA THR A 7 0.11 -1.56 -13.89
C THR A 7 -1.04 -2.53 -13.59
N PRO A 8 -1.20 -3.62 -14.38
CA PRO A 8 -2.23 -4.61 -14.08
C PRO A 8 -2.02 -5.23 -12.70
N GLY A 9 -3.08 -5.33 -11.90
CA GLY A 9 -3.03 -6.01 -10.61
C GLY A 9 -2.61 -7.47 -10.75
N ARG A 10 -1.65 -7.90 -9.92
CA ARG A 10 -1.13 -9.28 -9.87
C ARG A 10 -1.31 -9.89 -8.49
N SER A 11 -1.51 -11.21 -8.45
CA SER A 11 -1.44 -11.95 -7.20
C SER A 11 0.02 -12.04 -6.74
N GLN A 12 0.24 -11.90 -5.43
CA GLN A 12 1.50 -12.17 -4.75
C GLN A 12 2.03 -13.60 -4.95
N ARG A 13 1.18 -14.51 -5.45
CA ARG A 13 1.56 -15.91 -5.76
C ARG A 13 2.07 -16.08 -7.18
N ASP A 14 1.86 -15.10 -8.07
CA ASP A 14 2.31 -15.15 -9.46
C ASP A 14 3.68 -14.49 -9.62
N LEU A 15 4.71 -15.15 -9.08
CA LEU A 15 6.09 -14.65 -9.11
C LEU A 15 6.61 -14.43 -10.54
N LYS A 16 6.07 -15.15 -11.53
CA LYS A 16 6.43 -14.95 -12.94
C LYS A 16 5.99 -13.57 -13.40
N ARG A 17 4.73 -13.20 -13.16
CA ARG A 17 4.20 -11.88 -13.54
C ARG A 17 4.85 -10.74 -12.75
N ILE A 18 5.20 -10.98 -11.48
CA ILE A 18 5.93 -9.99 -10.68
C ILE A 18 7.31 -9.70 -11.31
N LYS A 19 8.04 -10.73 -11.76
CA LYS A 19 9.32 -10.55 -12.47
C LYS A 19 9.20 -9.84 -13.83
N GLU A 20 8.06 -10.00 -14.51
CA GLU A 20 7.77 -9.21 -15.73
C GLU A 20 7.66 -7.71 -15.40
N ILE A 21 7.02 -7.37 -14.27
CA ILE A 21 6.96 -5.98 -13.78
C ILE A 21 8.34 -5.47 -13.36
N GLU A 22 9.12 -6.28 -12.65
CA GLU A 22 10.49 -5.95 -12.25
C GLU A 22 11.35 -5.56 -13.45
N SER A 23 11.34 -6.39 -14.50
CA SER A 23 12.07 -6.12 -15.75
C SER A 23 11.64 -4.79 -16.39
N PHE A 24 10.34 -4.50 -16.40
CA PHE A 24 9.81 -3.25 -16.94
C PHE A 24 10.26 -2.03 -16.12
N LEU A 25 10.23 -2.12 -14.79
CA LEU A 25 10.63 -1.01 -13.91
C LEU A 25 12.14 -0.71 -14.02
N LEU A 26 12.99 -1.73 -14.23
CA LEU A 26 14.43 -1.56 -14.40
C LEU A 26 14.83 -0.78 -15.66
N GLU A 27 13.95 -0.71 -16.67
CA GLU A 27 14.17 0.06 -17.89
C GLU A 27 13.82 1.55 -17.73
N LEU A 28 13.15 1.92 -16.62
CA LEU A 28 12.72 3.30 -16.38
C LEU A 28 13.76 4.08 -15.55
N PRO A 29 14.21 5.25 -16.05
CA PRO A 29 15.08 6.11 -15.25
C PRO A 29 14.26 6.80 -14.14
N GLN A 30 14.66 6.61 -12.89
CA GLN A 30 14.15 7.34 -11.71
C GLN A 30 12.62 7.27 -11.53
N VAL A 31 12.11 6.07 -11.23
CA VAL A 31 10.69 5.85 -10.88
C VAL A 31 10.50 5.76 -9.36
N GLU A 32 9.44 6.38 -8.85
CA GLU A 32 8.94 6.18 -7.48
C GLU A 32 7.86 5.09 -7.51
N VAL A 33 8.05 4.02 -6.73
CA VAL A 33 7.18 2.85 -6.75
C VAL A 33 6.28 2.81 -5.52
N HIS A 34 4.95 2.86 -5.75
CA HIS A 34 3.94 2.69 -4.69
C HIS A 34 3.31 1.29 -4.74
N LEU A 35 3.35 0.58 -3.61
CA LEU A 35 2.60 -0.67 -3.46
C LEU A 35 1.24 -0.39 -2.84
N LEU A 36 0.16 -0.63 -3.60
CA LEU A 36 -1.21 -0.47 -3.15
C LEU A 36 -1.68 -1.75 -2.44
N ILE A 37 -2.19 -1.60 -1.22
CA ILE A 37 -2.70 -2.71 -0.39
C ILE A 37 -4.09 -2.34 0.13
N SER A 38 -5.07 -3.21 -0.06
CA SER A 38 -6.40 -2.98 0.50
C SER A 38 -6.40 -3.13 2.02
N ALA A 39 -6.97 -2.16 2.75
CA ALA A 39 -7.06 -2.15 4.20
C ALA A 39 -7.95 -3.26 4.79
N VAL A 40 -8.77 -3.92 3.95
CA VAL A 40 -9.56 -5.10 4.35
C VAL A 40 -8.79 -6.42 4.19
N THR A 41 -7.56 -6.36 3.65
CA THR A 41 -6.70 -7.53 3.51
C THR A 41 -6.24 -8.03 4.87
N ARG A 42 -6.34 -9.34 5.10
CA ARG A 42 -5.89 -9.94 6.37
C ARG A 42 -4.39 -9.73 6.54
N ASP A 43 -3.97 -9.43 7.76
CA ASP A 43 -2.56 -9.15 8.11
C ASP A 43 -1.58 -10.22 7.58
N ARG A 44 -1.96 -11.50 7.61
CA ARG A 44 -1.14 -12.58 7.02
C ARG A 44 -0.96 -12.43 5.51
N ASP A 45 -2.02 -12.11 4.79
CA ASP A 45 -1.94 -11.94 3.34
C ASP A 45 -1.18 -10.65 2.98
N VAL A 46 -1.29 -9.60 3.81
CA VAL A 46 -0.49 -8.37 3.66
C VAL A 46 1.01 -8.68 3.77
N ARG A 47 1.41 -9.55 4.71
CA ARG A 47 2.81 -10.01 4.79
C ARG A 47 3.26 -10.69 3.51
N ASP A 48 2.46 -11.63 3.00
CA ASP A 48 2.78 -12.37 1.77
C ASP A 48 2.88 -11.41 0.55
N ILE A 49 2.03 -10.38 0.51
CA ILE A 49 2.09 -9.32 -0.52
C ILE A 49 3.39 -8.53 -0.41
N ILE A 50 3.74 -8.04 0.79
CA ILE A 50 4.98 -7.27 0.99
C ILE A 50 6.19 -8.09 0.55
N ASP A 51 6.31 -9.33 1.03
CA ASP A 51 7.46 -10.18 0.71
C ASP A 51 7.61 -10.43 -0.80
N ALA A 52 6.50 -10.56 -1.52
CA ALA A 52 6.51 -10.82 -2.95
C ALA A 52 6.84 -9.57 -3.79
N PHE A 53 6.38 -8.38 -3.38
CA PHE A 53 6.47 -7.15 -4.17
C PHE A 53 7.61 -6.23 -3.74
N LEU A 54 8.14 -6.33 -2.52
CA LEU A 54 9.25 -5.49 -2.05
C LEU A 54 10.50 -5.55 -2.97
N PRO A 55 10.86 -6.68 -3.62
CA PRO A 55 11.97 -6.72 -4.58
C PRO A 55 11.82 -5.78 -5.78
N LEU A 56 10.61 -5.29 -6.09
CA LEU A 56 10.37 -4.34 -7.17
C LEU A 56 10.91 -2.92 -6.88
N GLY A 57 11.56 -2.71 -5.73
CA GLY A 57 12.04 -1.40 -5.32
C GLY A 57 10.93 -0.50 -4.79
N VAL A 58 9.99 -1.06 -4.03
CA VAL A 58 8.87 -0.28 -3.43
C VAL A 58 9.40 0.80 -2.50
N ASP A 59 9.02 2.05 -2.77
CA ASP A 59 9.39 3.23 -1.97
C ASP A 59 8.35 3.53 -0.89
N TYR A 60 7.06 3.42 -1.25
CA TYR A 60 5.95 3.79 -0.39
C TYR A 60 4.83 2.76 -0.42
N LEU A 61 4.09 2.67 0.67
CA LEU A 61 2.82 1.95 0.74
C LEU A 61 1.64 2.92 0.57
N ILE A 62 0.60 2.46 -0.11
CA ILE A 62 -0.71 3.12 -0.13
C ILE A 62 -1.74 2.12 0.38
N PHE A 63 -2.51 2.51 1.38
CA PHE A 63 -3.63 1.68 1.84
C PHE A 63 -4.94 2.19 1.27
N THR A 64 -5.66 1.33 0.55
CA THR A 64 -6.95 1.68 -0.05
C THR A 64 -8.11 1.16 0.78
N LYS A 65 -9.33 1.68 0.55
CA LYS A 65 -10.58 1.15 1.14
C LYS A 65 -10.58 1.23 2.68
N LEU A 66 -10.05 2.30 3.26
CA LEU A 66 -10.02 2.48 4.71
C LEU A 66 -11.42 2.56 5.32
N ASP A 67 -12.40 3.04 4.57
CA ASP A 67 -13.82 3.11 4.90
C ASP A 67 -14.48 1.72 5.02
N GLU A 68 -13.92 0.71 4.34
CA GLU A 68 -14.40 -0.67 4.36
C GLU A 68 -13.77 -1.51 5.50
N SER A 69 -12.80 -0.96 6.25
CA SER A 69 -12.09 -1.67 7.32
C SER A 69 -12.45 -1.14 8.71
N SER A 70 -12.45 -2.05 9.69
CA SER A 70 -12.64 -1.74 11.11
C SER A 70 -11.40 -2.07 11.96
N CYS A 71 -10.37 -2.65 11.34
CA CYS A 71 -9.14 -3.05 12.01
C CYS A 71 -7.92 -2.57 11.22
N PHE A 72 -7.13 -1.70 11.84
CA PHE A 72 -6.02 -1.01 11.18
C PHE A 72 -4.62 -1.47 11.66
N GLY A 73 -4.54 -2.54 12.45
CA GLY A 73 -3.25 -3.07 12.92
C GLY A 73 -2.31 -3.50 11.77
N ALA A 74 -2.90 -3.99 10.68
CA ALA A 74 -2.14 -4.41 9.48
C ALA A 74 -1.37 -3.25 8.83
N LEU A 75 -1.82 -1.99 8.96
CA LEU A 75 -1.11 -0.83 8.41
C LEU A 75 0.26 -0.66 9.07
N VAL A 76 0.29 -0.72 10.42
CA VAL A 76 1.53 -0.59 11.18
C VAL A 76 2.44 -1.79 10.94
N ASN A 77 1.89 -3.00 10.98
CA ASN A 77 2.65 -4.21 10.72
C ASN A 77 3.31 -4.18 9.33
N ALA A 78 2.59 -3.68 8.33
CA ALA A 78 3.11 -3.52 6.97
C ALA A 78 4.25 -2.50 6.89
N ALA A 79 4.07 -1.31 7.47
CA ALA A 79 5.10 -0.27 7.48
C ALA A 79 6.37 -0.74 8.20
N VAL A 80 6.22 -1.39 9.36
CA VAL A 80 7.34 -1.94 10.12
C VAL A 80 8.04 -3.05 9.37
N ARG A 81 7.30 -3.97 8.73
CA ARG A 81 7.88 -5.11 8.00
C ARG A 81 8.62 -4.69 6.73
N SER A 82 8.03 -3.78 5.97
CA SER A 82 8.60 -3.31 4.70
C SER A 82 9.70 -2.27 4.90
N GLU A 83 9.76 -1.67 6.09
CA GLU A 83 10.56 -0.47 6.39
C GLU A 83 10.24 0.69 5.42
N ARG A 84 8.99 0.73 4.92
CA ARG A 84 8.52 1.76 4.00
C ARG A 84 7.48 2.67 4.63
N PRO A 85 7.56 3.99 4.40
CA PRO A 85 6.51 4.92 4.80
C PRO A 85 5.20 4.63 4.06
N ILE A 86 4.09 4.91 4.73
CA ILE A 86 2.78 4.97 4.09
C ILE A 86 2.63 6.40 3.57
N SER A 87 2.39 6.58 2.26
CA SER A 87 2.25 7.91 1.67
C SER A 87 0.81 8.41 1.66
N TYR A 88 -0.14 7.54 1.32
CA TYR A 88 -1.55 7.92 1.18
C TYR A 88 -2.51 6.83 1.68
N PHE A 89 -3.71 7.29 1.99
CA PHE A 89 -4.88 6.47 2.20
C PHE A 89 -5.97 6.79 1.18
N THR A 90 -6.76 5.79 0.78
CA THR A 90 -8.04 6.03 0.12
C THR A 90 -9.21 5.61 0.99
N THR A 91 -10.29 6.39 0.96
CA THR A 91 -11.41 6.30 1.91
C THR A 91 -12.78 6.18 1.23
N GLY A 92 -12.81 5.78 -0.04
CA GLY A 92 -14.03 5.69 -0.82
C GLY A 92 -13.77 5.45 -2.31
N GLN A 93 -14.71 5.86 -3.14
CA GLN A 93 -14.76 5.59 -4.58
C GLN A 93 -14.59 6.85 -5.44
N ASP A 94 -14.65 8.06 -4.86
CA ASP A 94 -14.43 9.31 -5.57
C ASP A 94 -12.92 9.57 -5.71
N ALA A 95 -12.41 9.43 -6.93
CA ALA A 95 -10.99 9.61 -7.23
C ALA A 95 -10.46 11.02 -6.92
N ALA A 96 -11.32 12.05 -6.91
CA ALA A 96 -10.91 13.42 -6.65
C ALA A 96 -10.99 13.80 -5.15
N GLY A 97 -11.85 13.13 -4.38
CA GLY A 97 -12.14 13.49 -2.99
C GLY A 97 -11.66 12.47 -1.94
N ASP A 98 -11.59 11.19 -2.29
CA ASP A 98 -11.41 10.10 -1.32
C ASP A 98 -9.95 9.63 -1.22
N ILE A 99 -9.00 10.57 -1.27
CA ILE A 99 -7.58 10.34 -1.05
C ILE A 99 -7.02 11.33 -0.03
N GLU A 100 -6.30 10.83 0.99
CA GLU A 100 -5.68 11.65 2.03
C GLU A 100 -4.20 11.29 2.22
N VAL A 101 -3.38 12.28 2.57
CA VAL A 101 -1.97 12.06 2.95
C VAL A 101 -1.95 11.29 4.26
N ALA A 102 -1.15 10.23 4.32
CA ALA A 102 -0.98 9.48 5.54
C ALA A 102 -0.08 10.24 6.53
N THR A 103 -0.59 10.50 7.74
CA THR A 103 0.20 11.07 8.84
C THR A 103 0.24 10.13 10.03
N VAL A 104 1.21 10.33 10.93
CA VAL A 104 1.34 9.55 12.16
C VAL A 104 0.10 9.74 13.04
N GLU A 105 -0.42 10.95 13.15
CA GLU A 105 -1.64 11.28 13.89
C GLU A 105 -2.84 10.56 13.28
N ARG A 106 -2.91 10.50 11.94
CA ARG A 106 -3.99 9.79 11.26
C ARG A 106 -3.94 8.29 11.55
N ILE A 107 -2.77 7.66 11.44
CA ILE A 107 -2.57 6.25 11.78
C ILE A 107 -2.93 6.00 13.24
N ALA A 108 -2.44 6.83 14.17
CA ALA A 108 -2.76 6.73 15.59
C ALA A 108 -4.27 6.85 15.84
N SER A 109 -4.95 7.79 15.18
CA SER A 109 -6.40 7.95 15.29
C SER A 109 -7.16 6.71 14.86
N LEU A 110 -6.72 6.04 13.77
CA LEU A 110 -7.34 4.83 13.25
C LEU A 110 -7.18 3.66 14.23
N LEU A 111 -5.99 3.50 14.81
CA LEU A 111 -5.71 2.45 15.81
C LEU A 111 -6.46 2.68 17.12
N LEU A 112 -6.60 3.94 17.53
CA LEU A 112 -7.21 4.32 18.81
C LEU A 112 -8.73 4.50 18.74
N ARG A 113 -9.36 4.41 17.56
CA ARG A 113 -10.81 4.63 17.37
C ARG A 113 -11.71 3.79 18.29
N GLY A 114 -11.27 2.58 18.66
CA GLY A 114 -11.98 1.68 19.59
C GLY A 114 -11.71 1.95 21.07
N PHE A 115 -10.73 2.78 21.41
CA PHE A 115 -10.34 3.13 22.78
C PHE A 115 -11.03 4.43 23.22
N LYS A 116 -12.37 4.43 23.25
CA LYS A 116 -13.12 5.49 23.93
C LYS A 116 -13.18 5.13 25.43
N ARG A 117 -12.65 6.02 26.28
CA ARG A 117 -12.97 6.05 27.71
C ARG A 117 -14.20 6.91 27.93
#